data_AF-A0A8H3U594-F1
#
_entry.id   AF-A0A8H3U594-F1
#
_cell.length_a   1.000
_cell.length_b   1.000
_cell.length_c   1.000
_cell.angle_alpha   90.00
_cell.angle_beta   90.00
_cell.angle_gamma   90.00
#
_symmetry.space_group_name_H-M   'P 1'
#
loop_
_entity.id
_entity.type
_entity.pdbx_description
1 polymer ?
#
loop_
_entity_poly.entity_id
_entity_poly.type
_entity_poly.pdbx_seq_one_letter_code
_entity_poly.pdbx_strand_id
1 'polypeptide(L)'
;MPSSSRHCGVQSDIWSFGALVISLFFGNYHIFSPRVSVDDPEYDRIVLERIHMFFGPFPLTYKSLADSKTLNYLAEIMNNVPQRKPFGMIKDKEFEPEDKTFLLEIMKLDPRDRPTAKELLLHKWFGGNGENWR
;
A
#
# COMPACT_ATOMS: atom_id res chain seq x y z
N MET A 1 -27.26 -13.69 2.44
CA MET A 1 -26.54 -12.51 2.95
C MET A 1 -25.82 -11.85 1.79
N PRO A 2 -26.03 -10.57 1.48
CA PRO A 2 -25.48 -9.98 0.26
C PRO A 2 -23.99 -9.66 0.42
N SER A 3 -23.16 -10.48 -0.22
CA SER A 3 -21.88 -10.17 -0.88
C SER A 3 -21.13 -8.89 -0.45
N SER A 4 -20.49 -8.92 0.72
CA SER A 4 -19.41 -7.98 1.09
C SER A 4 -18.10 -8.25 0.29
N SER A 5 -18.04 -9.38 -0.43
CA SER A 5 -16.84 -9.88 -1.11
C SER A 5 -16.42 -9.10 -2.35
N ARG A 6 -17.33 -8.34 -2.99
CA ARG A 6 -17.01 -7.63 -4.25
C ARG A 6 -16.23 -6.33 -4.05
N HIS A 7 -16.42 -5.65 -2.90
CA HIS A 7 -15.77 -4.37 -2.63
C HIS A 7 -14.30 -4.53 -2.23
N CYS A 8 -13.93 -5.64 -1.58
CA CYS A 8 -12.55 -5.92 -1.19
C CYS A 8 -11.65 -6.20 -2.41
N GLY A 9 -12.19 -6.83 -3.46
CA GLY A 9 -11.42 -7.16 -4.68
C GLY A 9 -10.87 -5.92 -5.38
N VAL A 10 -11.74 -4.99 -5.78
CA VAL A 10 -11.33 -3.79 -6.54
C VAL A 10 -10.31 -2.95 -5.78
N GLN A 11 -10.52 -2.71 -4.48
CA GLN A 11 -9.57 -1.91 -3.69
C GLN A 11 -8.25 -2.67 -3.46
N SER A 12 -8.26 -4.00 -3.42
CA SER A 12 -7.05 -4.83 -3.37
C SER A 12 -6.28 -4.81 -4.68
N ASP A 13 -6.97 -4.75 -5.82
CA ASP A 13 -6.34 -4.59 -7.13
C ASP A 13 -5.61 -3.23 -7.23
N ILE A 14 -6.24 -2.15 -6.73
CA ILE A 14 -5.61 -0.81 -6.67
C ILE A 14 -4.34 -0.82 -5.80
N TRP A 15 -4.38 -1.47 -4.65
CA TRP A 15 -3.19 -1.64 -3.81
C TRP A 15 -2.09 -2.46 -4.50
N SER A 16 -2.47 -3.57 -5.13
CA SER A 16 -1.54 -4.43 -5.86
C SER A 16 -0.89 -3.70 -7.03
N PHE A 17 -1.64 -2.84 -7.73
CA PHE A 17 -1.11 -1.94 -8.76
C PHE A 17 -0.08 -0.96 -8.18
N GLY A 18 -0.38 -0.28 -7.07
CA GLY A 18 0.59 0.60 -6.41
C GLY A 18 1.86 -0.13 -5.97
N ALA A 19 1.72 -1.33 -5.40
CA ALA A 19 2.86 -2.18 -5.02
C ALA A 19 3.70 -2.60 -6.23
N LEU A 20 3.06 -2.90 -7.37
CA LEU A 20 3.75 -3.19 -8.63
C LEU A 20 4.53 -1.97 -9.13
N VAL A 21 3.91 -0.79 -9.18
CA VAL A 21 4.59 0.45 -9.60
C VAL A 21 5.81 0.73 -8.72
N ILE A 22 5.68 0.61 -7.40
CA ILE A 22 6.81 0.74 -6.46
C ILE A 22 7.92 -0.27 -6.79
N SER A 23 7.57 -1.52 -7.09
CA SER A 23 8.58 -2.53 -7.43
C SER A 23 9.30 -2.23 -8.74
N LEU A 24 8.61 -1.62 -9.72
CA LEU A 24 9.21 -1.21 -10.99
C LEU A 24 10.20 -0.07 -10.80
N PHE A 25 9.88 0.91 -9.96
CA PHE A 25 10.83 1.97 -9.58
C PHE A 25 12.09 1.34 -8.99
N PHE A 26 11.97 0.49 -7.95
CA PHE A 26 13.13 -0.14 -7.32
C PHE A 26 13.77 -1.31 -8.10
N GLY A 27 13.60 -1.39 -9.42
CA GLY A 27 14.24 -2.41 -10.25
C GLY A 27 13.83 -3.84 -9.92
N ASN A 28 12.53 -4.11 -9.86
CA ASN A 28 11.90 -5.39 -9.49
C ASN A 28 12.07 -5.80 -8.01
N TYR A 29 12.26 -4.83 -7.11
CA TYR A 29 12.28 -5.09 -5.68
C TYR A 29 10.89 -5.00 -5.05
N HIS A 30 10.33 -6.14 -4.63
CA HIS A 30 9.01 -6.20 -3.97
C HIS A 30 9.12 -5.89 -2.47
N ILE A 31 8.87 -4.63 -2.09
CA ILE A 31 9.08 -4.11 -0.73
C ILE A 31 8.32 -4.89 0.37
N PHE A 32 7.16 -5.45 0.04
CA PHE A 32 6.32 -6.22 0.98
C PHE A 32 6.55 -7.73 0.95
N SER A 33 7.38 -8.24 0.03
CA SER A 33 7.60 -9.68 -0.11
C SER A 33 8.20 -10.27 1.17
N PRO A 34 7.57 -11.30 1.77
CA PRO A 34 8.03 -11.86 3.03
C PRO A 34 9.21 -12.84 2.85
N ARG A 35 9.55 -13.21 1.60
CA ARG A 35 10.63 -14.16 1.24
C ARG A 35 10.51 -15.55 1.90
N VAL A 36 9.30 -15.92 2.29
CA VAL A 36 8.90 -17.24 2.77
C VAL A 36 7.74 -17.77 1.92
N SER A 37 7.41 -19.06 2.06
CA SER A 37 6.28 -19.68 1.34
C SER A 37 4.95 -19.08 1.78
N VAL A 38 3.94 -19.08 0.90
CA VAL A 38 2.57 -18.63 1.23
C VAL A 38 1.93 -19.48 2.33
N ASP A 39 2.35 -20.75 2.45
CA ASP A 39 1.87 -21.65 3.50
C ASP A 39 2.61 -21.47 4.84
N ASP A 40 3.59 -20.56 4.91
CA ASP A 40 4.31 -20.26 6.14
C ASP A 40 3.38 -19.52 7.13
N PRO A 41 3.27 -19.97 8.39
CA PRO A 41 2.38 -19.33 9.37
C PRO A 41 2.75 -17.86 9.66
N GLU A 42 3.99 -17.45 9.39
CA GLU A 42 4.47 -16.07 9.58
C GLU A 42 4.31 -15.20 8.33
N TYR A 43 3.83 -15.76 7.21
CA TYR A 43 3.71 -15.04 5.93
C TYR A 43 2.93 -13.73 6.09
N ASP A 44 1.71 -13.82 6.63
CA ASP A 44 0.82 -12.65 6.82
C ASP A 44 1.41 -11.66 7.81
N ARG A 45 2.07 -12.16 8.87
CA ARG A 45 2.75 -11.30 9.85
C ARG A 45 3.79 -10.43 9.17
N ILE A 46 4.72 -11.04 8.45
CA ILE A 46 5.84 -10.36 7.82
C ILE A 46 5.34 -9.33 6.79
N VAL A 47 4.27 -9.66 6.05
CA VAL A 47 3.64 -8.71 5.13
C VAL A 47 3.10 -7.49 5.89
N LEU A 48 2.33 -7.69 6.97
CA LEU A 48 1.75 -6.61 7.77
C LEU A 48 2.81 -5.74 8.46
N GLU A 49 3.87 -6.35 8.98
CA GLU A 49 5.00 -5.61 9.57
C GLU A 49 5.68 -4.72 8.50
N ARG A 50 5.87 -5.22 7.28
CA ARG A 50 6.43 -4.44 6.16
C ARG A 50 5.52 -3.31 5.74
N ILE A 51 4.21 -3.56 5.65
CA ILE A 51 3.23 -2.51 5.38
C ILE A 51 3.31 -1.41 6.45
N HIS A 52 3.33 -1.78 7.72
CA HIS A 52 3.46 -0.84 8.84
C HIS A 52 4.76 -0.03 8.79
N MET A 53 5.88 -0.67 8.46
CA MET A 53 7.17 0.01 8.36
C MET A 53 7.17 1.17 7.36
N PHE A 54 6.43 1.06 6.25
CA PHE A 54 6.46 2.06 5.16
C PHE A 54 5.23 2.98 5.11
N PHE A 55 4.04 2.44 5.41
CA PHE A 55 2.74 3.10 5.23
C PHE A 55 1.92 3.18 6.52
N GLY A 56 2.39 2.58 7.61
CA GLY A 56 1.74 2.66 8.92
C GLY A 56 1.75 4.06 9.52
N PRO A 57 1.13 4.24 10.71
CA PRO A 57 0.44 3.20 11.49
C PRO A 57 -0.90 2.79 10.87
N PHE A 58 -1.44 1.63 11.26
CA PHE A 58 -2.78 1.21 10.84
C PHE A 58 -3.85 2.15 11.42
N PRO A 59 -4.79 2.67 10.60
CA PRO A 59 -5.74 3.68 11.04
C PRO A 59 -6.84 3.10 11.93
N LEU A 60 -7.38 3.92 12.83
CA LEU A 60 -8.48 3.54 13.74
C LEU A 60 -9.75 3.09 13.01
N THR A 61 -9.90 3.47 11.75
CA THR A 61 -11.02 3.09 10.88
C THR A 61 -11.14 1.57 10.68
N TYR A 62 -10.06 0.81 10.91
CA TYR A 62 -10.06 -0.65 10.91
C TYR A 62 -10.99 -1.25 11.97
N LYS A 63 -11.35 -0.51 13.03
CA LYS A 63 -12.36 -0.95 14.01
C LYS A 63 -13.70 -1.30 13.37
N SER A 64 -14.01 -0.72 12.21
CA SER A 64 -15.22 -1.03 11.43
C SER A 64 -15.03 -2.12 10.38
N LEU A 65 -13.80 -2.57 10.15
CA LEU A 65 -13.42 -3.49 9.07
C LEU A 65 -12.93 -4.85 9.58
N ALA A 66 -12.50 -4.93 10.85
CA ALA A 66 -11.82 -6.08 11.42
C ALA A 66 -12.38 -6.46 12.79
N ASP A 67 -12.27 -7.74 13.14
CA ASP A 67 -12.67 -8.23 14.45
C ASP A 67 -11.63 -7.87 15.54
N SER A 68 -11.99 -8.12 16.81
CA SER A 68 -11.11 -7.80 17.94
C SER A 68 -9.79 -8.57 17.90
N LYS A 69 -9.74 -9.78 17.33
CA LYS A 69 -8.52 -10.58 17.23
C LYS A 69 -7.55 -9.92 16.26
N THR A 70 -8.01 -9.56 15.06
CA THR A 70 -7.23 -8.82 14.06
C THR A 70 -6.80 -7.46 14.60
N LEU A 71 -7.67 -6.72 15.29
CA LEU A 71 -7.32 -5.41 15.85
C LEU A 71 -6.21 -5.50 16.91
N ASN A 72 -6.29 -6.50 17.80
CA ASN A 72 -5.24 -6.74 18.79
C ASN A 72 -3.91 -7.09 18.13
N TYR A 73 -3.97 -7.89 17.06
CA TYR A 73 -2.79 -8.27 16.29
C TYR A 73 -2.12 -7.08 15.59
N LEU A 74 -2.91 -6.20 14.96
CA LEU A 74 -2.39 -4.96 14.37
C LEU A 74 -1.81 -4.02 15.43
N ALA A 75 -2.44 -3.93 16.60
CA ALA A 75 -1.93 -3.14 17.73
C ALA A 75 -0.58 -3.69 18.23
N GLU A 76 -0.43 -5.02 18.32
CA GLU A 76 0.84 -5.66 18.66
C GLU A 76 1.95 -5.27 17.66
N ILE A 77 1.68 -5.35 16.36
CA ILE A 77 2.64 -4.94 15.32
C ILE A 77 3.03 -3.47 15.49
N MET A 78 2.05 -2.57 15.66
CA MET A 78 2.34 -1.14 15.80
C MET A 78 3.16 -0.80 17.05
N ASN A 79 3.02 -1.58 18.12
CA ASN A 79 3.78 -1.40 19.37
C ASN A 79 5.20 -1.97 19.29
N ASN A 80 5.38 -3.08 18.58
CA ASN A 80 6.64 -3.84 18.60
C ASN A 80 7.54 -3.58 17.39
N VAL A 81 6.97 -3.12 16.26
CA VAL A 81 7.72 -2.87 15.04
C VAL A 81 7.96 -1.37 14.89
N PRO A 82 9.23 -0.91 14.95
CA PRO A 82 9.53 0.50 14.77
C PRO A 82 9.19 0.90 13.34
N GLN A 83 8.53 2.05 13.20
CA GLN A 83 8.32 2.62 11.88
C GLN A 83 9.66 3.01 11.26
N ARG A 84 9.84 2.66 9.98
CA ARG A 84 10.96 3.20 9.20
C ARG A 84 10.63 4.63 8.80
N LYS A 85 11.54 5.26 8.03
CA LYS A 85 11.22 6.51 7.35
C LYS A 85 9.95 6.29 6.50
N PRO A 86 8.87 7.06 6.71
CA PRO A 86 7.64 6.94 5.92
C PRO A 86 7.97 6.98 4.43
N PHE A 87 7.18 6.27 3.60
CA PHE A 87 7.45 6.15 2.17
C PHE A 87 7.67 7.51 1.48
N GLY A 88 6.87 8.53 1.83
CA GLY A 88 7.03 9.90 1.30
C GLY A 88 8.35 10.58 1.64
N MET A 89 9.06 10.12 2.68
CA MET A 89 10.36 10.65 3.11
C MET A 89 11.54 9.86 2.56
N ILE A 90 11.30 8.77 1.82
CA ILE A 90 12.37 8.03 1.15
C ILE A 90 12.99 8.95 0.09
N LYS A 91 14.26 9.28 0.29
CA LYS A 91 15.07 10.01 -0.69
C LYS A 91 15.66 8.98 -1.63
N ASP A 92 15.04 8.84 -2.77
CA ASP A 92 15.52 8.00 -3.85
C ASP A 92 15.52 8.85 -5.13
N LYS A 93 16.58 8.69 -5.93
CA LYS A 93 16.78 9.46 -7.16
C LYS A 93 15.79 9.03 -8.26
N GLU A 94 15.17 7.87 -8.10
CA GLU A 94 14.25 7.29 -9.08
C GLU A 94 12.81 7.79 -8.92
N PHE A 95 12.49 8.48 -7.82
CA PHE A 95 11.15 9.03 -7.58
C PHE A 95 11.14 10.55 -7.66
N GLU A 96 10.47 11.08 -8.67
CA GLU A 96 10.10 12.50 -8.71
C GLU A 96 9.00 12.79 -7.66
N PRO A 97 8.84 14.05 -7.22
CA PRO A 97 7.79 14.42 -6.25
C PRO A 97 6.38 14.00 -6.68
N GLU A 98 6.09 14.05 -7.98
CA GLU A 98 4.82 13.64 -8.58
C GLU A 98 4.57 12.13 -8.42
N ASP A 99 5.60 11.30 -8.59
CA ASP A 99 5.51 9.85 -8.41
C ASP A 99 5.15 9.49 -6.97
N LYS A 100 5.79 10.17 -6.02
CA LYS A 100 5.52 9.97 -4.58
C LYS A 100 4.10 10.40 -4.23
N THR A 101 3.65 11.52 -4.77
CA THR A 101 2.29 12.02 -4.54
C THR A 101 1.28 10.99 -5.03
N PHE A 102 1.44 10.53 -6.27
CA PHE A 102 0.59 9.49 -6.86
C PHE A 102 0.56 8.20 -6.03
N LEU A 103 1.73 7.69 -5.64
CA LEU A 103 1.82 6.45 -4.87
C LEU A 103 1.22 6.59 -3.47
N LEU A 104 1.37 7.74 -2.81
CA LEU A 104 0.76 7.99 -1.49
C LEU A 104 -0.77 8.14 -1.55
N GLU A 105 -1.33 8.48 -2.70
CA GLU A 105 -2.79 8.50 -2.92
C GLU A 105 -3.36 7.10 -3.13
N ILE A 106 -2.61 6.20 -3.79
CA ILE A 106 -3.02 4.82 -4.07
C ILE A 106 -2.82 3.91 -2.86
N MET A 107 -1.69 4.08 -2.16
CA MET A 107 -1.25 3.21 -1.07
C MET A 107 -1.88 3.59 0.28
N LYS A 108 -3.20 3.84 0.30
CA LYS A 108 -3.95 4.06 1.55
C LYS A 108 -4.21 2.75 2.26
N LEU A 109 -3.96 2.71 3.56
CA LEU A 109 -4.22 1.52 4.37
C LEU A 109 -5.71 1.19 4.42
N ASP A 110 -6.56 2.18 4.71
CA ASP A 110 -8.00 1.97 4.62
C ASP A 110 -8.40 1.80 3.14
N PRO A 111 -8.99 0.66 2.75
CA PRO A 111 -9.38 0.43 1.36
C PRO A 111 -10.43 1.44 0.89
N ARG A 112 -11.22 2.06 1.75
CA ARG A 112 -12.26 3.04 1.36
C ARG A 112 -11.68 4.38 0.91
N ASP A 113 -10.44 4.68 1.30
CA ASP A 113 -9.77 5.94 0.96
C ASP A 113 -9.01 5.85 -0.37
N ARG A 114 -8.93 4.66 -0.99
CA ARG A 114 -8.23 4.47 -2.26
C ARG A 114 -9.10 4.95 -3.43
N PRO A 115 -8.52 5.59 -4.45
CA PRO A 115 -9.25 5.96 -5.65
C PRO A 115 -9.73 4.71 -6.39
N THR A 116 -10.81 4.86 -7.14
CA THR A 116 -11.23 3.85 -8.11
C THR A 116 -10.28 3.82 -9.30
N ALA A 117 -10.28 2.73 -10.07
CA ALA A 117 -9.50 2.64 -11.30
C ALA A 117 -9.84 3.76 -12.30
N LYS A 118 -11.11 4.19 -12.36
CA LYS A 118 -11.56 5.27 -13.25
C LYS A 118 -10.97 6.62 -12.82
N GLU A 119 -10.99 6.94 -11.53
CA GLU A 119 -10.38 8.16 -11.00
C GLU A 119 -8.87 8.14 -11.18
N LEU A 120 -8.25 6.97 -10.98
CA LEU A 120 -6.82 6.76 -11.15
C LEU A 120 -6.37 7.07 -12.59
N LEU A 121 -7.11 6.63 -13.61
CA LEU A 121 -6.82 6.91 -15.02
C LEU A 121 -6.92 8.40 -15.38
N LEU A 122 -7.67 9.18 -14.61
CA LEU A 122 -7.79 10.64 -14.78
C LEU A 122 -6.74 11.42 -13.99
N HIS A 123 -5.91 10.73 -13.20
CA HIS A 123 -4.89 11.37 -12.38
C HIS A 123 -3.80 12.00 -13.26
N LYS A 124 -3.35 13.20 -12.89
CA LYS A 124 -2.35 14.00 -13.62
C LYS A 124 -1.04 13.27 -13.91
N TRP A 125 -0.70 12.26 -13.10
CA TRP A 125 0.47 11.40 -13.29
C TRP A 125 0.47 10.68 -14.64
N PHE A 126 -0.70 10.20 -15.10
CA PHE A 126 -0.83 9.60 -16.44
C PHE A 126 -0.84 10.64 -17.57
N GLY A 127 -1.16 11.89 -17.25
CA GLY A 127 -1.32 12.95 -18.24
C GLY A 127 -0.03 13.33 -18.94
N GLY A 128 1.13 13.15 -18.27
CA GLY A 128 2.45 13.47 -18.78
C GLY A 128 2.59 14.93 -19.23
N ASN A 129 3.55 15.68 -18.69
CA ASN A 129 4.07 16.83 -19.41
C ASN A 129 4.83 16.31 -20.63
N GLY A 130 4.09 15.96 -21.69
CA GLY A 130 4.59 15.42 -22.96
C GLY A 130 5.41 16.40 -23.79
N GLU A 131 6.08 17.37 -23.15
CA GLU A 131 6.81 18.45 -23.83
C GLU A 131 8.34 18.39 -23.63
N ASN A 132 8.89 17.48 -22.82
CA ASN A 132 10.34 17.44 -22.54
C ASN A 132 11.11 16.23 -23.12
N TRP A 133 10.53 15.52 -24.09
CA TRP A 133 11.23 14.44 -24.83
C TRP A 133 11.44 14.76 -26.32
N ARG A 134 11.69 16.03 -26.67
CA ARG A 134 12.18 16.42 -28.01
C ARG A 134 13.48 17.20 -27.92
#